data_AF-A0A3N5IQR3-F1
#
_entry.id   AF-A0A3N5IQR3-F1
#
_cell.length_a   1.000
_cell.length_b   1.000
_cell.length_c   1.000
_cell.angle_alpha   90.00
_cell.angle_beta   90.00
_cell.angle_gamma   90.00
#
_symmetry.space_group_name_H-M   'P 1'
#
loop_
_entity.id
_entity.type
_entity.pdbx_description
1 polymer ?
#
loop_
_entity_poly.entity_id
_entity_poly.type
_entity_poly.pdbx_seq_one_letter_code
_entity_poly.pdbx_strand_id
1 'polypeptide(L)'
;MPRRWSVSIVRGSRLANRFISGMIESFMLQIRNDLPAGFLTVSAADLHRYFQGPTLIHLQGQRAPAVFVSILLHGNEDVGLKAIQQVLTAFADRVLPRELMLFIGNIEAAQHGVRMLPQQEDFNRVWPGTTHPESALTRCMNQVVDHV
;
A
#
# COMPACT_ATOMS: atom_id res chain seq x y z
N MET A 1 -30.22 16.21 43.80
CA MET A 1 -29.23 15.17 43.44
C MET A 1 -29.56 14.68 42.04
N PRO A 2 -28.62 14.71 41.07
CA PRO A 2 -27.71 13.60 40.88
C PRO A 2 -26.23 13.96 40.57
N ARG A 3 -25.42 12.94 40.88
CA ARG A 3 -24.03 12.54 40.63
C ARG A 3 -23.10 13.37 39.72
N ARG A 4 -21.97 13.75 40.36
CA ARG A 4 -20.66 14.15 39.84
C ARG A 4 -19.98 12.95 39.16
N TRP A 5 -19.50 13.13 37.93
CA TRP A 5 -18.42 12.33 37.35
C TRP A 5 -17.34 13.29 36.85
N SER A 6 -16.24 13.37 37.60
CA SER A 6 -15.03 14.05 37.20
C SER A 6 -14.31 13.15 36.20
N VAL A 7 -14.29 13.51 34.92
CA VAL A 7 -13.36 12.88 33.96
C VAL A 7 -12.01 13.56 34.16
N SER A 8 -11.13 12.89 34.89
CA SER A 8 -9.71 13.25 34.89
C SER A 8 -9.13 12.89 33.52
N ILE A 9 -8.87 13.91 32.71
CA ILE A 9 -8.06 13.76 31.50
C ILE A 9 -6.64 13.44 31.96
N VAL A 10 -6.29 12.15 31.93
CA VAL A 10 -4.90 11.73 31.94
C VAL A 10 -4.28 12.29 30.68
N ARG A 11 -3.36 13.26 30.82
CA ARG A 11 -2.54 13.77 29.72
C ARG A 11 -1.57 12.67 29.28
N GLY A 12 -2.07 11.72 28.49
CA GLY A 12 -1.25 10.81 27.69
C GLY A 12 -0.56 11.58 26.58
N SER A 13 0.71 11.27 26.34
CA SER A 13 1.59 11.96 25.39
C SER A 13 1.01 12.00 23.97
N ARG A 14 0.75 13.22 23.46
CA ARG A 14 0.26 13.43 22.08
C ARG A 14 1.20 12.84 21.01
N LEU A 15 2.48 12.66 21.35
CA LEU A 15 3.48 12.07 20.48
C LEU A 15 3.19 10.58 20.23
N ALA A 16 2.97 9.78 21.28
CA ALA A 16 2.72 8.34 21.14
C ALA A 16 1.45 8.03 20.32
N ASN A 17 0.38 8.81 20.52
CA ASN A 17 -0.84 8.66 19.71
C ASN A 17 -0.62 9.01 18.24
N ARG A 18 0.22 9.99 17.92
CA ARG A 18 0.58 10.32 16.52
C ARG A 18 1.45 9.25 15.88
N PHE A 19 2.41 8.68 16.63
CA PHE A 19 3.25 7.59 16.16
C PHE A 19 2.45 6.32 15.87
N ILE A 20 1.53 5.94 16.79
CA ILE A 20 0.65 4.77 16.60
C ILE A 20 -0.35 5.01 15.46
N SER A 21 -0.94 6.22 15.36
CA SER A 21 -1.84 6.58 14.26
C SER A 21 -1.13 6.53 12.90
N GLY A 22 0.08 7.06 12.80
CA GLY A 22 0.88 7.02 11.57
C GLY A 22 1.28 5.60 11.17
N MET A 23 1.61 4.74 12.15
CA MET A 23 1.86 3.31 11.89
C MET A 23 0.61 2.59 11.37
N ILE A 24 -0.58 2.90 11.89
CA ILE A 24 -1.83 2.27 11.45
C ILE A 24 -2.23 2.79 10.05
N GLU A 25 -2.07 4.09 9.79
CA GLU A 25 -2.31 4.68 8.47
C GLU A 25 -1.41 4.07 7.40
N SER A 26 -0.15 3.77 7.74
CA SER A 26 0.81 3.14 6.80
C SER A 26 0.37 1.78 6.27
N PHE A 27 -0.60 1.10 6.89
CA PHE A 27 -1.10 -0.21 6.41
C PHE A 27 -2.55 -0.15 5.92
N MET A 28 -3.16 1.03 5.85
CA MET A 28 -4.49 1.18 5.26
C MET A 28 -4.37 1.12 3.74
N LEU A 29 -5.10 0.20 3.11
CA LEU A 29 -5.12 0.05 1.66
C LEU A 29 -5.67 1.31 1.00
N GLN A 30 -4.88 1.92 0.12
CA GLN A 30 -5.33 3.00 -0.76
C GLN A 30 -5.86 2.39 -2.05
N ILE A 31 -7.07 2.76 -2.47
CA ILE A 31 -7.66 2.29 -3.72
C ILE A 31 -7.78 3.46 -4.68
N ARG A 32 -7.29 3.29 -5.91
CA ARG A 32 -7.27 4.32 -6.94
C ARG A 32 -7.71 3.77 -8.29
N ASN A 33 -8.16 4.65 -9.15
CA ASN A 33 -8.49 4.37 -10.56
C ASN A 33 -7.62 5.18 -11.53
N ASP A 34 -6.56 5.81 -11.02
CA ASP A 34 -5.66 6.70 -11.73
C ASP A 34 -4.19 6.47 -11.34
N LEU A 35 -3.28 6.80 -12.26
CA LEU A 35 -1.86 6.89 -11.99
C LEU A 35 -1.46 8.35 -11.75
N PRO A 36 -0.71 8.64 -10.67
CA PRO A 36 -0.11 9.95 -10.49
C PRO A 36 0.81 10.30 -11.67
N ALA A 37 0.82 11.56 -12.11
CA ALA A 37 1.57 11.99 -13.29
C ALA A 37 3.07 11.64 -13.27
N GLY A 38 3.69 11.60 -12.08
CA GLY A 38 5.12 11.24 -11.93
C GLY A 38 5.39 9.73 -11.82
N PHE A 39 4.38 8.87 -11.82
CA PHE A 39 4.54 7.44 -11.55
C PHE A 39 5.45 6.74 -12.56
N LEU A 40 5.42 7.13 -13.84
CA LEU A 40 6.17 6.45 -14.89
C LEU A 40 7.70 6.61 -14.76
N THR A 41 8.16 7.58 -13.97
CA THR A 41 9.58 7.92 -13.85
C THR A 41 10.09 7.96 -12.42
N VAL A 42 9.20 7.89 -11.42
CA VAL A 42 9.58 7.92 -10.00
C VAL A 42 10.42 6.69 -9.61
N SER A 43 11.41 6.90 -8.75
CA SER A 43 12.17 5.80 -8.14
C SER A 43 11.34 5.08 -7.07
N ALA A 44 11.69 3.83 -6.73
CA ALA A 44 11.03 3.12 -5.63
C ALA A 44 11.17 3.89 -4.30
N ALA A 45 12.32 4.54 -4.07
CA ALA A 45 12.58 5.32 -2.86
C ALA A 45 11.69 6.57 -2.74
N ASP A 46 11.25 7.14 -3.88
CA ASP A 46 10.45 8.37 -3.91
C ASP A 46 8.94 8.12 -4.05
N LEU A 47 8.49 6.86 -4.15
CA LEU A 47 7.07 6.52 -4.25
C LEU A 47 6.23 7.05 -3.07
N HIS A 48 6.85 7.17 -1.88
CA HIS A 48 6.21 7.71 -0.68
C HIS A 48 5.65 9.14 -0.86
N ARG A 49 6.14 9.89 -1.86
CA ARG A 49 5.63 11.23 -2.20
C ARG A 49 4.25 11.18 -2.86
N TYR A 50 3.86 10.04 -3.43
CA TYR A 50 2.61 9.83 -4.15
C TYR A 50 1.63 8.93 -3.40
N PHE A 51 2.15 7.99 -2.60
CA PHE A 51 1.38 6.99 -1.87
C PHE A 51 1.82 6.97 -0.41
N GLN A 52 0.87 6.94 0.52
CA GLN A 52 1.19 6.96 1.97
C GLN A 52 1.21 5.54 2.58
N GLY A 53 0.95 4.51 1.76
CA GLY A 53 0.86 3.11 2.18
C GLY A 53 0.59 2.19 1.00
N PRO A 54 0.28 0.91 1.27
CA PRO A 54 -0.10 -0.08 0.26
C PRO A 54 -1.19 0.47 -0.64
N THR A 55 -1.01 0.36 -1.94
CA THR A 55 -1.90 0.99 -2.92
C THR A 55 -2.33 -0.01 -3.98
N LEU A 56 -3.63 -0.14 -4.22
CA LEU A 56 -4.24 -0.89 -5.29
C LEU A 56 -4.78 0.08 -6.35
N ILE A 57 -4.29 -0.04 -7.58
CA ILE A 57 -4.68 0.83 -8.70
C ILE A 57 -5.38 -0.02 -9.77
N HIS A 58 -6.64 0.32 -10.08
CA HIS A 58 -7.38 -0.29 -11.18
C HIS A 58 -7.31 0.59 -12.42
N LEU A 59 -6.59 0.13 -13.45
CA LEU A 59 -6.51 0.79 -14.73
C LEU A 59 -7.39 0.09 -15.76
N GLN A 60 -8.22 0.89 -16.43
CA GLN A 60 -9.13 0.41 -17.45
C GLN A 60 -8.38 -0.07 -18.69
N GLY A 61 -8.95 -1.07 -19.36
CA GLY A 61 -8.41 -1.62 -20.60
C GLY A 61 -9.51 -2.23 -21.46
N GLN A 62 -9.14 -2.72 -22.64
CA GLN A 62 -10.11 -3.20 -23.64
C GLN A 62 -10.80 -4.52 -23.25
N ARG A 63 -10.23 -5.28 -22.30
CA ARG A 63 -10.70 -6.62 -21.94
C ARG A 63 -10.72 -6.80 -20.44
N ALA A 64 -11.77 -7.46 -19.95
CA ALA A 64 -11.89 -8.03 -18.62
C ALA A 64 -11.67 -9.57 -18.65
N PRO A 65 -11.38 -10.24 -17.52
CA PRO A 65 -11.04 -9.64 -16.22
C PRO A 65 -9.65 -8.97 -16.26
N ALA A 66 -9.37 -8.16 -15.23
CA ALA A 66 -8.08 -7.51 -15.05
C ALA A 66 -6.96 -8.53 -14.83
N VAL A 67 -5.74 -8.19 -15.26
CA VAL A 67 -4.53 -8.88 -14.80
C VAL A 67 -4.13 -8.28 -13.46
N PHE A 68 -4.01 -9.11 -12.44
CA PHE A 68 -3.45 -8.68 -11.16
C PHE A 68 -1.91 -8.73 -11.21
N VAL A 69 -1.27 -7.63 -10.84
CA VAL A 69 0.18 -7.50 -10.73
C VAL A 69 0.50 -6.94 -9.36
N SER A 70 1.36 -7.62 -8.61
CA SER A 70 1.85 -7.18 -7.31
C SER A 70 3.34 -6.84 -7.41
N ILE A 71 3.73 -5.67 -6.93
CA ILE A 71 5.12 -5.21 -6.88
C ILE A 71 5.49 -4.70 -5.49
N LEU A 72 6.79 -4.66 -5.20
CA LEU A 72 7.34 -4.10 -3.96
C LEU A 72 6.75 -4.72 -2.69
N LEU A 73 6.48 -6.04 -2.67
CA LEU A 73 6.22 -6.72 -1.39
C LEU A 73 7.42 -6.59 -0.45
N HIS A 74 8.62 -6.67 -1.01
CA HIS A 74 9.83 -6.21 -0.33
C HIS A 74 10.29 -4.89 -0.93
N GLY A 75 10.68 -3.94 -0.08
CA GLY A 75 11.02 -2.58 -0.51
C GLY A 75 12.29 -2.50 -1.36
N ASN A 76 13.20 -3.45 -1.22
CA ASN A 76 14.45 -3.51 -1.99
C ASN A 76 14.34 -4.26 -3.33
N GLU A 77 13.15 -4.70 -3.73
CA GLU A 77 12.90 -5.47 -4.96
C GLU A 77 12.24 -4.59 -6.04
N ASP A 78 12.95 -3.56 -6.49
CA ASP A 78 12.40 -2.49 -7.35
C ASP A 78 12.25 -2.84 -8.85
N VAL A 79 12.71 -4.02 -9.27
CA VAL A 79 12.67 -4.44 -10.68
C VAL A 79 11.24 -4.51 -11.21
N GLY A 80 10.28 -4.94 -10.38
CA GLY A 80 8.86 -4.97 -10.75
C GLY A 80 8.28 -3.58 -11.06
N LEU A 81 8.71 -2.55 -10.32
CA LEU A 81 8.34 -1.15 -10.60
C LEU A 81 8.85 -0.71 -11.98
N LYS A 82 10.13 -0.96 -12.26
CA LYS A 82 10.74 -0.62 -13.56
C LYS A 82 10.03 -1.34 -14.71
N ALA A 83 9.71 -2.62 -14.54
CA ALA A 83 9.01 -3.40 -15.55
C ALA A 83 7.62 -2.84 -15.84
N ILE A 84 6.82 -2.53 -14.80
CA ILE A 84 5.49 -1.97 -15.02
C ILE A 84 5.54 -0.55 -15.60
N GLN A 85 6.51 0.27 -15.20
CA GLN A 85 6.74 1.59 -15.78
C GLN A 85 7.04 1.49 -17.28
N GLN A 86 7.88 0.56 -17.71
CA GLN A 86 8.17 0.32 -19.14
C GLN A 86 6.93 -0.10 -19.91
N VAL A 87 6.16 -1.06 -19.38
CA VAL A 87 4.90 -1.50 -19.99
C VAL A 87 3.93 -0.34 -20.13
N LEU A 88 3.65 0.38 -19.04
CA LEU A 88 2.68 1.48 -19.04
C LEU A 88 3.13 2.64 -19.93
N THR A 89 4.43 2.94 -19.99
CA THR A 89 4.99 3.96 -20.90
C THR A 89 4.71 3.62 -22.36
N ALA A 90 4.81 2.34 -22.75
CA ALA A 90 4.51 1.91 -24.12
C ALA A 90 3.02 2.09 -24.50
N PHE A 91 2.14 2.30 -23.52
CA PHE A 91 0.72 2.55 -23.69
C PHE A 91 0.27 3.93 -23.17
N ALA A 92 1.16 4.88 -22.89
CA ALA A 92 0.79 6.15 -22.24
C ALA A 92 -0.33 6.92 -22.98
N ASP A 93 -0.32 6.90 -24.32
CA ASP A 93 -1.32 7.55 -25.17
C ASP A 93 -2.36 6.57 -25.75
N ARG A 94 -2.46 5.35 -25.20
CA ARG A 94 -3.31 4.28 -25.74
C ARG A 94 -4.06 3.57 -24.61
N VAL A 95 -5.25 3.06 -24.94
CA VAL A 95 -5.98 2.20 -23.99
C VAL A 95 -5.21 0.89 -23.79
N LEU A 96 -5.07 0.44 -22.54
CA LEU A 96 -4.43 -0.84 -22.22
C LEU A 96 -5.16 -1.99 -22.94
N PRO A 97 -4.45 -3.00 -23.46
CA PRO A 97 -5.07 -4.12 -24.18
C PRO A 97 -5.91 -5.04 -23.27
N ARG A 98 -5.80 -4.89 -21.95
CA ARG A 98 -6.56 -5.57 -20.90
C ARG A 98 -6.52 -4.70 -19.65
N GLU A 99 -7.56 -4.76 -18.83
CA GLU A 99 -7.55 -4.11 -17.52
C GLU A 99 -6.34 -4.58 -16.67
N LEU A 100 -5.82 -3.69 -15.84
CA LEU A 100 -4.72 -3.96 -14.93
C LEU A 100 -5.15 -3.60 -13.51
N MET A 101 -4.97 -4.55 -12.59
CA MET A 101 -5.05 -4.30 -11.16
C MET A 101 -3.64 -4.35 -10.59
N LEU A 102 -3.05 -3.17 -10.32
CA LEU A 102 -1.68 -3.03 -9.86
C LEU A 102 -1.65 -2.78 -8.34
N PHE A 103 -1.14 -3.76 -7.59
CA PHE A 103 -0.84 -3.59 -6.18
C PHE A 103 0.62 -3.18 -5.97
N ILE A 104 0.81 -2.08 -5.25
CA ILE A 104 2.11 -1.55 -4.84
C ILE A 104 2.19 -1.73 -3.32
N GLY A 105 3.09 -2.62 -2.87
CA GLY A 105 3.16 -3.07 -1.50
C GLY A 105 3.84 -2.10 -0.54
N ASN A 106 5.02 -2.49 -0.04
CA ASN A 106 5.71 -1.87 1.08
C ASN A 106 6.46 -0.59 0.66
N ILE A 107 5.69 0.49 0.45
CA ILE A 107 6.20 1.83 0.10
C ILE A 107 7.22 2.33 1.15
N GLU A 108 6.96 2.09 2.44
CA GLU A 108 7.83 2.53 3.53
C GLU A 108 9.20 1.82 3.47
N ALA A 109 9.24 0.50 3.30
CA ALA A 109 10.51 -0.20 3.12
C ALA A 109 11.20 0.18 1.81
N ALA A 110 10.43 0.50 0.75
CA ALA A 110 10.97 0.95 -0.53
C ALA A 110 11.68 2.30 -0.40
N GLN A 111 11.14 3.24 0.40
CA GLN A 111 11.80 4.50 0.74
C GLN A 111 13.22 4.29 1.29
N HIS A 112 13.41 3.23 2.08
CA HIS A 112 14.68 2.90 2.70
C HIS A 112 15.53 1.88 1.93
N GLY A 113 15.03 1.36 0.79
CA GLY A 113 15.72 0.35 0.00
C GLY A 113 16.02 -0.95 0.76
N VAL A 114 15.16 -1.31 1.72
CA VAL A 114 15.30 -2.52 2.54
C VAL A 114 14.20 -3.52 2.23
N ARG A 115 14.42 -4.80 2.53
CA ARG A 115 13.38 -5.83 2.39
C ARG A 115 12.10 -5.45 3.13
N MET A 116 12.27 -5.03 4.37
CA MET A 116 11.22 -4.71 5.33
C MET A 116 11.87 -3.96 6.50
N LEU A 117 11.14 -3.05 7.16
CA LEU A 117 11.63 -2.42 8.40
C LEU A 117 11.51 -3.36 9.60
N PRO A 118 12.35 -3.24 10.65
CA PRO A 118 12.37 -4.18 11.77
C PRO A 118 11.04 -4.39 12.51
N GLN A 119 10.17 -3.39 12.52
CA GLN A 119 8.88 -3.41 13.21
C GLN A 119 7.72 -3.91 12.33
N GLN A 120 7.96 -4.09 11.04
CA GLN A 120 6.93 -4.51 10.09
C GLN A 120 6.80 -6.03 10.06
N GLU A 121 5.64 -6.50 9.61
CA GLU A 121 5.48 -7.88 9.17
C GLU A 121 5.91 -8.02 7.71
N ASP A 122 6.31 -9.24 7.33
CA ASP A 122 6.73 -9.52 5.96
C ASP A 122 5.48 -9.54 5.05
N PHE A 123 5.39 -8.57 4.13
CA PHE A 123 4.27 -8.43 3.19
C PHE A 123 4.06 -9.69 2.35
N ASN A 124 5.07 -10.53 2.16
CA ASN A 124 4.97 -11.80 1.46
C ASN A 124 4.64 -12.99 2.38
N ARG A 125 4.20 -12.74 3.62
CA ARG A 125 3.82 -13.76 4.61
C ARG A 125 2.43 -13.54 5.22
N VAL A 126 1.76 -12.46 4.86
CA VAL A 126 0.51 -11.99 5.49
C VAL A 126 -0.71 -12.04 4.56
N TRP A 127 -0.59 -12.71 3.42
CA TRP A 127 -1.69 -12.95 2.48
C TRP A 127 -2.74 -13.91 3.06
N PRO A 128 -3.99 -13.89 2.56
CA PRO A 128 -5.05 -14.79 3.04
C PRO A 128 -4.60 -16.26 3.02
N GLY A 129 -4.92 -17.00 4.09
CA GLY A 129 -4.40 -18.34 4.35
C GLY A 129 -3.09 -18.38 5.15
N THR A 130 -2.56 -17.24 5.57
CA THR A 130 -1.42 -17.16 6.49
C THR A 130 -1.73 -17.73 7.88
N THR A 131 -0.68 -18.19 8.58
CA THR A 131 -0.71 -18.55 10.00
C THR A 131 -0.42 -17.37 10.94
N HIS A 132 -0.11 -16.20 10.38
CA HIS A 132 0.11 -14.98 11.17
C HIS A 132 -1.19 -14.56 11.89
N PRO A 133 -1.11 -14.02 13.12
CA PRO A 133 -2.25 -13.42 13.80
C PRO A 133 -2.87 -12.29 12.98
N GLU A 134 -4.14 -11.96 13.27
CA GLU A 134 -4.79 -10.83 12.63
C GLU A 134 -4.09 -9.51 12.98
N SER A 135 -3.79 -8.69 11.97
CA SER A 135 -3.12 -7.41 12.08
C SER A 135 -3.70 -6.42 11.07
N ALA A 136 -3.23 -5.18 11.11
CA ALA A 136 -3.60 -4.20 10.08
C ALA A 136 -3.17 -4.67 8.68
N LEU A 137 -1.99 -5.29 8.57
CA LEU A 137 -1.46 -5.74 7.29
C LEU A 137 -2.14 -7.01 6.78
N THR A 138 -2.48 -7.98 7.64
CA THR A 138 -3.28 -9.14 7.18
C THR A 138 -4.67 -8.70 6.73
N ARG A 139 -5.30 -7.74 7.41
CA ARG A 139 -6.57 -7.12 6.92
C ARG A 139 -6.39 -6.41 5.59
N CYS A 140 -5.30 -5.67 5.39
CA CYS A 140 -4.97 -5.04 4.11
C CYS A 140 -4.88 -6.08 2.99
N MET A 141 -4.21 -7.22 3.20
CA MET A 141 -4.08 -8.24 2.15
C MET A 141 -5.40 -8.97 1.86
N ASN A 142 -6.26 -9.16 2.88
CA ASN A 142 -7.64 -9.62 2.64
C ASN A 142 -8.40 -8.64 1.74
N GLN A 143 -8.33 -7.34 2.04
CA GLN A 143 -8.96 -6.32 1.21
C GLN A 143 -8.43 -6.33 -0.23
N VAL A 144 -7.13 -6.55 -0.45
CA VAL A 144 -6.60 -6.68 -1.82
C VAL A 144 -7.28 -7.82 -2.56
N VAL A 145 -7.38 -9.00 -1.93
CA VAL A 145 -8.02 -10.17 -2.56
C VAL A 145 -9.51 -9.96 -2.79
N ASP A 146 -10.21 -9.24 -1.91
CA ASP A 146 -11.64 -8.92 -2.10
C ASP A 146 -11.91 -8.04 -3.34
N HIS A 147 -10.90 -7.33 -3.85
CA HIS A 147 -11.02 -6.45 -5.03
C HIS A 147 -10.55 -7.08 -6.34
N VAL A 148 -9.95 -8.28 -6.31
CA VAL A 148 -9.34 -8.96 -7.47
C VAL A 148 -10.21 -10.12 -7.93
#